data_AF-A0AAW5ZFM8-F1
#
_entry.id   AF-A0AAW5ZFM8-F1
#
_cell.length_a   1.000
_cell.length_b   1.000
_cell.length_c   1.000
_cell.angle_alpha   90.00
_cell.angle_beta   90.00
_cell.angle_gamma   90.00
#
_symmetry.space_group_name_H-M   'P 1'
#
loop_
_entity.id
_entity.type
_entity.pdbx_description
1 polymer ?
#
loop_
_entity_poly.entity_id
_entity_poly.type
_entity_poly.pdbx_seq_one_letter_code
_entity_poly.pdbx_strand_id
1 'polypeptide(L)'
;DNISQTWQADVQKRQALEMLVRKEFGYQPYEYSEQVFSEVELRLKREKWNNGEYPLAHQHRLIFLHAKSFLYALDAIDKFLKVISKENGAPENIKKLHEQLSKDFPDLRKVRNSAQHMEDRVRGLGAEKEPKPIKLKPVNNIHVVAPQGALMLNNLFGTKFGCTMADGYYGEVDISTESLAKLQNLIQKVFNSFSWEGPKQHLPR
;
A
#
# COMPACT_ATOMS: atom_id res chain seq x y z
N ASP A 1 -9.49 -26.99 1.50
CA ASP A 1 -10.66 -27.65 0.88
C ASP A 1 -11.45 -26.76 -0.08
N ASN A 2 -11.80 -25.52 0.27
CA ASN A 2 -12.60 -24.63 -0.60
C ASN A 2 -11.90 -24.17 -1.91
N ILE A 3 -10.56 -24.05 -1.90
CA ILE A 3 -9.75 -23.62 -3.06
C ILE A 3 -9.72 -24.68 -4.18
N SER A 4 -9.76 -25.97 -3.80
CA SER A 4 -9.74 -27.07 -4.77
C SER A 4 -11.07 -27.17 -5.54
N GLN A 5 -12.19 -26.94 -4.85
CA GLN A 5 -13.52 -26.96 -5.45
C GLN A 5 -13.76 -25.78 -6.40
N THR A 6 -13.31 -24.58 -6.05
CA THR A 6 -13.40 -23.40 -6.93
C THR A 6 -12.56 -23.56 -8.20
N TRP A 7 -11.36 -24.15 -8.09
CA TRP A 7 -10.52 -24.43 -9.25
C TRP A 7 -11.15 -25.45 -10.21
N GLN A 8 -11.71 -26.54 -9.69
CA GLN A 8 -12.39 -27.55 -10.52
C GLN A 8 -13.63 -26.98 -11.22
N ALA A 9 -14.40 -26.14 -10.54
CA ALA A 9 -15.56 -25.46 -11.13
C ALA A 9 -15.16 -24.50 -12.25
N ASP A 10 -14.10 -23.71 -12.06
CA ASP A 10 -13.57 -22.81 -13.09
C ASP A 10 -13.08 -23.57 -14.34
N VAL A 11 -12.42 -24.72 -14.14
CA VAL A 11 -11.94 -25.57 -15.25
C VAL A 11 -13.11 -26.14 -16.06
N GLN A 12 -14.13 -26.70 -15.39
CA GLN A 12 -15.30 -27.26 -16.08
C GLN A 12 -16.07 -26.17 -16.84
N LYS A 13 -16.20 -24.99 -16.24
CA LYS A 13 -16.90 -23.86 -16.84
C LYS A 13 -16.17 -23.32 -18.07
N ARG A 14 -14.84 -23.25 -18.00
CA ARG A 14 -13.99 -22.89 -19.14
C ARG A 14 -14.15 -23.87 -20.30
N GLN A 15 -14.16 -25.17 -20.03
CA GLN A 15 -14.36 -26.20 -21.05
C GLN A 15 -15.74 -26.08 -21.73
N ALA A 16 -16.80 -25.82 -20.95
CA ALA A 16 -18.15 -25.62 -21.49
C ALA A 16 -18.23 -24.39 -22.41
N LEU A 17 -17.64 -23.26 -21.98
CA LEU A 17 -17.59 -22.04 -22.79
C LEU A 17 -16.74 -22.21 -24.05
N GLU A 18 -15.63 -22.94 -23.96
CA GLU A 18 -14.78 -23.21 -25.13
C GLU A 18 -15.53 -24.01 -26.21
N MET A 19 -16.26 -25.06 -25.82
CA MET A 19 -17.09 -25.81 -26.77
C MET A 19 -18.15 -24.94 -27.45
N LEU A 20 -18.79 -24.02 -26.70
CA LEU A 20 -19.78 -23.09 -27.24
C LEU A 20 -19.17 -22.10 -28.22
N VAL A 21 -18.08 -21.42 -27.83
CA VAL A 21 -17.39 -20.43 -28.69
C VAL A 21 -16.86 -21.08 -29.96
N ARG A 22 -16.28 -22.29 -29.88
CA ARG A 22 -15.82 -23.03 -31.06
C ARG A 22 -16.95 -23.31 -32.04
N LYS A 23 -18.11 -23.75 -31.53
CA LYS A 23 -19.30 -24.01 -32.33
C LYS A 23 -19.84 -22.73 -32.99
N GLU A 24 -19.87 -21.62 -32.26
CA GLU A 24 -20.31 -20.31 -32.78
C GLU A 24 -19.39 -19.78 -33.88
N PHE A 25 -18.08 -19.96 -33.74
CA PHE A 25 -17.09 -19.47 -34.69
C PHE A 25 -16.74 -20.47 -35.81
N GLY A 26 -17.32 -21.68 -35.78
CA GLY A 26 -17.12 -22.71 -36.80
C GLY A 26 -15.78 -23.44 -36.73
N TYR A 27 -15.09 -23.39 -35.58
CA TYR A 27 -13.82 -24.08 -35.37
C TYR A 27 -14.00 -25.57 -35.04
N GLN A 28 -13.07 -26.40 -35.49
CA GLN A 28 -13.04 -27.81 -35.09
C GLN A 28 -12.63 -27.98 -33.62
N PRO A 29 -12.99 -29.08 -32.94
CA PRO A 29 -12.73 -29.27 -31.51
C PRO A 29 -11.25 -29.21 -31.08
N TYR A 30 -10.32 -29.50 -32.00
CA TYR A 30 -8.87 -29.58 -31.71
C TYR A 30 -8.05 -28.52 -32.45
N GLU A 31 -8.71 -27.60 -33.14
CA GLU A 31 -8.03 -26.54 -33.88
C GLU A 31 -7.58 -25.44 -32.90
N TYR A 32 -6.28 -25.13 -32.86
CA TYR A 32 -5.82 -24.02 -32.05
C TYR A 32 -6.25 -22.69 -32.68
N SER A 33 -6.96 -21.87 -31.90
CA SER A 33 -7.34 -20.52 -32.32
C SER A 33 -7.19 -19.55 -31.15
N GLU A 34 -6.33 -18.56 -31.33
CA GLU A 34 -6.16 -17.46 -30.38
C GLU A 34 -7.47 -16.67 -30.20
N GLN A 35 -8.28 -16.58 -31.26
CA GLN A 35 -9.58 -15.90 -31.20
C GLN A 35 -10.57 -16.63 -30.28
N VAL A 36 -10.62 -17.97 -30.36
CA VAL A 36 -11.44 -18.78 -29.44
C VAL A 36 -10.96 -18.60 -28.00
N PHE A 37 -9.64 -18.69 -27.77
CA PHE A 37 -9.06 -18.51 -26.43
C PHE A 37 -9.40 -17.13 -25.84
N SER A 38 -9.20 -16.07 -26.62
CA SER A 38 -9.46 -14.69 -26.21
C SER A 38 -10.94 -14.46 -25.89
N GLU A 39 -11.85 -14.97 -26.73
CA GLU A 39 -13.29 -14.83 -26.54
C GLU A 39 -13.78 -15.61 -25.29
N VAL A 40 -13.28 -16.82 -25.07
CA VAL A 40 -13.58 -17.61 -23.86
C VAL A 40 -13.13 -16.86 -22.59
N GLU A 41 -11.91 -16.34 -22.58
CA GLU A 41 -11.39 -15.53 -21.47
C GLU A 41 -12.25 -14.28 -21.22
N LEU A 42 -12.69 -13.61 -22.30
CA LEU A 42 -13.51 -12.42 -22.22
C LEU A 42 -14.91 -12.72 -21.65
N ARG A 43 -15.56 -13.81 -22.09
CA ARG A 43 -16.87 -14.25 -21.56
C ARG A 43 -16.77 -14.67 -20.09
N LEU A 44 -15.75 -15.45 -19.74
CA LEU A 44 -15.49 -15.83 -18.34
C LEU A 44 -15.32 -14.62 -17.44
N LYS A 45 -14.51 -13.64 -17.86
CA LYS A 45 -14.29 -12.40 -17.09
C LYS A 45 -15.58 -11.59 -16.94
N ARG A 46 -16.34 -11.40 -18.02
CA ARG A 46 -17.62 -10.67 -17.97
C ARG A 46 -18.62 -11.34 -17.04
N GLU A 47 -18.72 -12.67 -17.08
CA GLU A 47 -19.62 -13.40 -16.20
C GLU A 47 -19.22 -13.25 -14.73
N LYS A 48 -17.93 -13.41 -14.42
CA LYS A 48 -17.38 -13.15 -13.08
C LYS A 48 -17.72 -11.73 -12.60
N TRP A 49 -17.52 -10.73 -13.45
CA TRP A 49 -17.85 -9.34 -13.12
C TRP A 49 -19.35 -9.11 -12.90
N ASN A 50 -20.22 -9.72 -13.72
CA ASN A 50 -21.67 -9.64 -13.54
C ASN A 50 -22.14 -10.31 -12.24
N ASN A 51 -21.40 -11.31 -11.76
CA ASN A 51 -21.65 -11.96 -10.48
C ASN A 51 -21.01 -11.22 -9.28
N GLY A 52 -20.41 -10.04 -9.50
CA GLY A 52 -19.79 -9.23 -8.46
C GLY A 52 -18.37 -9.65 -8.06
N GLU A 53 -17.74 -10.57 -8.79
CA GLU A 53 -16.34 -10.93 -8.56
C GLU A 53 -15.42 -9.87 -9.18
N TYR A 54 -14.64 -9.19 -8.34
CA TYR A 54 -13.68 -8.20 -8.81
C TYR A 54 -12.40 -8.87 -9.31
N PRO A 55 -11.76 -8.33 -10.38
CA PRO A 55 -10.41 -8.70 -10.75
C PRO A 55 -9.46 -8.70 -9.56
N LEU A 56 -8.65 -9.75 -9.45
CA LEU A 56 -7.62 -9.88 -8.43
C LEU A 56 -6.73 -8.63 -8.35
N ALA A 57 -6.40 -8.04 -9.50
CA ALA A 57 -5.65 -6.79 -9.56
C ALA A 57 -6.30 -5.65 -8.76
N HIS A 58 -7.62 -5.50 -8.77
CA HIS A 58 -8.33 -4.49 -7.97
C HIS A 58 -8.35 -4.84 -6.49
N GLN A 59 -8.55 -6.12 -6.16
CA GLN A 59 -8.49 -6.59 -4.77
C GLN A 59 -7.12 -6.31 -4.15
N HIS A 60 -6.03 -6.57 -4.87
CA HIS A 60 -4.69 -6.23 -4.42
C HIS A 60 -4.49 -4.73 -4.21
N ARG A 61 -5.16 -3.86 -4.99
CA ARG A 61 -5.08 -2.40 -4.79
C ARG A 61 -5.69 -1.93 -3.47
N LEU A 62 -6.67 -2.65 -2.92
CA LEU A 62 -7.24 -2.32 -1.61
C LEU A 62 -6.17 -2.36 -0.51
N ILE A 63 -5.29 -3.36 -0.55
CA ILE A 63 -4.20 -3.48 0.42
C ILE A 63 -3.29 -2.24 0.35
N PHE A 64 -2.93 -1.81 -0.86
CA PHE A 64 -2.13 -0.61 -1.05
C PHE A 64 -2.86 0.69 -0.68
N LEU A 65 -4.19 0.74 -0.84
CA LEU A 65 -5.00 1.86 -0.38
C LEU A 65 -4.90 1.99 1.14
N HIS A 66 -5.10 0.89 1.88
CA HIS A 66 -4.98 0.88 3.34
C HIS A 66 -3.56 1.20 3.81
N ALA A 67 -2.54 0.64 3.17
CA ALA A 67 -1.13 0.95 3.45
C ALA A 67 -0.84 2.44 3.30
N LYS A 68 -1.31 3.06 2.22
CA LYS A 68 -1.18 4.51 1.99
C LYS A 68 -1.94 5.30 3.04
N SER A 69 -3.19 4.95 3.33
CA SER A 69 -4.00 5.64 4.35
C SER A 69 -3.31 5.63 5.71
N PHE A 70 -2.73 4.49 6.12
CA PHE A 70 -1.93 4.39 7.33
C PHE A 70 -0.71 5.31 7.28
N LEU A 71 0.06 5.27 6.20
CA LEU A 71 1.25 6.10 6.01
C LEU A 71 0.93 7.61 6.09
N TYR A 72 -0.16 8.04 5.45
CA TYR A 72 -0.62 9.43 5.49
C TYR A 72 -1.10 9.83 6.89
N ALA A 73 -1.83 8.96 7.59
CA ALA A 73 -2.26 9.23 8.96
C ALA A 73 -1.05 9.37 9.91
N LEU A 74 -0.04 8.51 9.76
CA LEU A 74 1.19 8.55 10.53
C LEU A 74 1.99 9.86 10.30
N ASP A 75 2.15 10.28 9.03
CA ASP A 75 2.78 11.57 8.69
C ASP A 75 1.97 12.77 9.20
N ALA A 76 0.64 12.68 9.20
CA ALA A 76 -0.20 13.73 9.79
C ALA A 76 0.00 13.85 11.30
N ILE A 77 0.07 12.73 12.02
CA ILE A 77 0.33 12.70 13.46
C ILE A 77 1.71 13.29 13.76
N ASP A 78 2.75 12.90 13.02
CA ASP A 78 4.10 13.49 13.15
C ASP A 78 4.06 15.02 13.03
N LYS A 79 3.39 15.54 12.00
CA LYS A 79 3.21 16.98 11.80
C LYS A 79 2.45 17.65 12.93
N PHE A 80 1.37 17.05 13.42
CA PHE A 80 0.60 17.61 14.53
C PHE A 80 1.43 17.68 15.80
N LEU A 81 2.17 16.63 16.15
CA LEU A 81 3.05 16.64 17.33
C LEU A 81 4.16 17.68 17.22
N LYS A 82 4.71 17.85 16.01
CA LYS A 82 5.68 18.91 15.73
C LYS A 82 5.11 20.30 15.97
N VAL A 83 3.85 20.55 15.59
CA VAL A 83 3.17 21.83 15.83
C VAL A 83 2.89 22.00 17.32
N ILE A 84 2.24 21.00 17.94
CA ILE A 84 1.88 21.03 19.37
C ILE A 84 3.11 21.26 20.24
N SER A 85 4.24 20.60 19.97
CA SER A 85 5.48 20.78 20.74
C SER A 85 6.06 22.21 20.72
N LYS A 86 5.58 23.09 19.84
CA LYS A 86 6.00 24.48 19.70
C LYS A 86 4.98 25.49 20.21
N GLU A 87 3.78 25.04 20.58
CA GLU A 87 2.74 25.90 21.09
C GLU A 87 3.06 26.39 22.50
N ASN A 88 2.59 27.59 22.83
CA ASN A 88 2.75 28.14 24.17
C ASN A 88 1.99 27.31 25.20
N GLY A 89 2.66 26.90 26.28
CA GLY A 89 2.09 26.04 27.31
C GLY A 89 2.14 24.54 27.00
N ALA A 90 2.77 24.14 25.88
CA ALA A 90 2.97 22.74 25.57
C ALA A 90 3.93 22.07 26.59
N PRO A 91 3.58 20.90 27.15
CA PRO A 91 4.49 20.11 27.97
C PRO A 91 5.77 19.74 27.23
N GLU A 92 6.93 19.92 27.86
CA GLU A 92 8.25 19.59 27.29
C GLU A 92 8.35 18.11 26.85
N ASN A 93 7.56 17.24 27.47
CA ASN A 93 7.49 15.82 27.12
C ASN A 93 7.03 15.58 25.68
N ILE A 94 6.23 16.46 25.09
CA ILE A 94 5.72 16.30 23.72
C ILE A 94 6.85 16.33 22.71
N LYS A 95 7.86 17.17 22.93
CA LYS A 95 9.04 17.25 22.08
C LYS A 95 9.80 15.92 22.07
N LYS A 96 9.96 15.28 23.24
CA LYS A 96 10.58 13.95 23.35
C LYS A 96 9.76 12.88 22.65
N LEU A 97 8.44 12.94 22.74
CA LEU A 97 7.55 11.99 22.05
C LEU A 97 7.61 12.16 20.52
N HIS A 98 7.66 13.40 20.02
CA HIS A 98 7.86 13.67 18.59
C HIS A 98 9.23 13.15 18.09
N GLU A 99 10.30 13.35 18.85
CA GLU A 99 11.61 12.78 18.53
C GLU A 99 11.61 11.24 18.53
N GLN A 100 10.87 10.62 19.44
CA GLN A 100 10.70 9.17 19.48
C GLN A 100 10.01 8.66 18.21
N LEU A 101 8.96 9.35 17.74
CA LEU A 101 8.27 8.98 16.51
C LEU A 101 9.21 9.02 15.30
N SER A 102 10.06 10.06 15.19
CA SER A 102 11.06 10.17 14.13
C SER A 102 12.11 9.04 14.17
N LYS A 103 12.42 8.51 15.36
CA LYS A 103 13.32 7.35 15.51
C LYS A 103 12.65 6.04 15.14
N ASP A 104 11.38 5.88 15.52
CA ASP A 104 10.60 4.67 15.21
C ASP A 104 10.29 4.56 13.71
N PHE A 105 10.15 5.70 13.01
CA PHE A 105 9.81 5.76 11.59
C PHE A 105 10.72 6.72 10.80
N PRO A 106 12.02 6.38 10.61
CA PRO A 106 13.02 7.29 10.06
C PRO A 106 12.74 7.69 8.59
N ASP A 107 12.21 6.77 7.78
CA ASP A 107 11.96 7.00 6.36
C ASP A 107 10.55 7.53 6.06
N LEU A 108 9.70 7.70 7.08
CA LEU A 108 8.29 8.07 6.96
C LEU A 108 8.05 9.21 5.96
N ARG A 109 8.72 10.34 6.18
CA ARG A 109 8.52 11.54 5.38
C ARG A 109 8.95 11.32 3.92
N LYS A 110 10.07 10.63 3.71
CA LYS A 110 10.62 10.39 2.37
C LYS A 110 9.76 9.41 1.58
N VAL A 111 9.33 8.32 2.23
CA VAL A 111 8.43 7.31 1.64
C VAL A 111 7.06 7.93 1.34
N ARG A 112 6.49 8.71 2.25
CA ARG A 112 5.22 9.43 2.01
C ARG A 112 5.33 10.39 0.83
N ASN A 113 6.40 11.19 0.76
CA ASN A 113 6.62 12.09 -0.38
C ASN A 113 6.72 11.33 -1.70
N SER A 114 7.45 10.21 -1.75
CA SER A 114 7.54 9.37 -2.95
C SER A 114 6.20 8.72 -3.32
N ALA A 115 5.40 8.31 -2.34
CA ALA A 115 4.06 7.74 -2.58
C ALA A 115 3.05 8.79 -3.09
N GLN A 116 3.22 10.05 -2.68
CA GLN A 116 2.40 11.19 -3.11
C GLN A 116 2.76 11.67 -4.52
N HIS A 117 4.06 11.66 -4.87
CA HIS A 117 4.58 12.11 -6.17
C HIS A 117 5.02 10.92 -7.03
N MET A 118 4.15 9.91 -7.12
CA MET A 118 4.47 8.66 -7.79
C MET A 118 4.72 8.86 -9.29
N GLU A 119 4.01 9.79 -9.92
CA GLU A 119 4.16 10.18 -11.31
C GLU A 119 5.58 10.66 -11.65
N ASP A 120 6.16 11.50 -10.79
CA ASP A 120 7.54 11.95 -10.96
C ASP A 120 8.51 10.79 -10.74
N ARG A 121 8.24 9.92 -9.76
CA ARG A 121 9.06 8.73 -9.50
C ARG A 121 9.08 7.75 -10.67
N VAL A 122 7.94 7.50 -11.31
CA VAL A 122 7.84 6.63 -12.51
C VAL A 122 8.71 7.18 -13.63
N ARG A 123 8.82 8.50 -13.77
CA ARG A 123 9.68 9.17 -14.75
C ARG A 123 11.16 9.15 -14.36
N GLY A 124 11.50 8.56 -13.22
CA GLY A 124 12.85 8.58 -12.66
C GLY A 124 13.25 9.96 -12.15
N LEU A 125 12.29 10.80 -11.74
CA LEU A 125 12.52 12.18 -11.33
C LEU A 125 12.31 12.37 -9.81
N GLY A 126 13.12 13.26 -9.23
CA GLY A 126 12.96 13.73 -7.85
C GLY A 126 11.68 14.56 -7.66
N ALA A 127 11.28 14.82 -6.41
CA ALA A 127 10.07 15.61 -6.08
C ALA A 127 10.37 17.11 -5.90
N GLU A 128 11.27 17.66 -6.72
CA GLU A 128 11.68 19.07 -6.67
C GLU A 128 10.92 19.89 -7.72
N LYS A 129 10.82 21.21 -7.53
CA LYS A 129 10.18 22.14 -8.50
C LYS A 129 10.77 22.03 -9.91
N GLU A 130 12.07 21.75 -10.00
CA GLU A 130 12.76 21.34 -11.22
C GLU A 130 13.24 19.90 -11.04
N PRO A 131 12.49 18.91 -11.55
CA PRO A 131 12.75 17.51 -11.24
C PRO A 131 14.06 17.04 -11.89
N LYS A 132 15.02 16.61 -11.09
CA LYS A 132 16.28 16.02 -11.58
C LYS A 132 16.16 14.50 -11.71
N PRO A 133 16.86 13.87 -12.66
CA PRO A 133 16.95 12.41 -12.74
C PRO A 133 17.51 11.81 -11.44
N ILE A 134 16.84 10.79 -10.92
CA ILE A 134 17.24 10.05 -9.73
C ILE A 134 18.40 9.13 -10.10
N LYS A 135 19.48 9.20 -9.32
CA LYS A 135 20.57 8.22 -9.38
C LYS A 135 20.21 7.04 -8.49
N LEU A 136 19.74 5.95 -9.08
CA LEU A 136 19.37 4.74 -8.35
C LEU A 136 20.56 4.19 -7.57
N LYS A 137 20.29 3.75 -6.34
CA LYS A 137 21.28 3.14 -5.46
C LYS A 137 21.04 1.64 -5.34
N PRO A 138 22.09 0.85 -5.06
CA PRO A 138 21.95 -0.59 -4.88
C PRO A 138 20.88 -0.92 -3.85
N VAL A 139 20.04 -1.91 -4.15
CA VAL A 139 19.07 -2.47 -3.20
C VAL A 139 19.53 -3.89 -2.90
N ASN A 140 19.73 -4.19 -1.63
CA ASN A 140 20.02 -5.54 -1.18
C ASN A 140 19.18 -5.82 0.06
N ASN A 141 18.03 -6.44 -0.14
CA ASN A 141 17.15 -6.89 0.92
C ASN A 141 16.69 -8.33 0.65
N ILE A 142 15.92 -8.90 1.57
CA ILE A 142 15.48 -10.31 1.52
C ILE A 142 14.65 -10.61 0.25
N HIS A 143 13.99 -9.61 -0.33
CA HIS A 143 13.06 -9.79 -1.44
C HIS A 143 13.63 -9.39 -2.80
N VAL A 144 14.57 -8.45 -2.82
CA VAL A 144 15.13 -7.83 -4.03
C VAL A 144 16.63 -7.61 -3.87
N VAL A 145 17.38 -8.14 -4.83
CA VAL A 145 18.81 -7.89 -4.99
C VAL A 145 19.03 -7.21 -6.33
N ALA A 146 19.34 -5.92 -6.28
CA ALA A 146 19.58 -5.07 -7.45
C ALA A 146 20.86 -4.26 -7.22
N PRO A 147 22.06 -4.79 -7.57
CA PRO A 147 23.33 -4.12 -7.32
C PRO A 147 23.51 -2.83 -8.12
N GLN A 148 22.83 -2.70 -9.26
CA GLN A 148 22.80 -1.44 -10.04
C GLN A 148 21.66 -0.49 -9.60
N GLY A 149 20.90 -0.89 -8.57
CA GLY A 149 19.70 -0.21 -8.12
C GLY A 149 18.46 -0.58 -8.92
N ALA A 150 17.30 -0.33 -8.31
CA ALA A 150 16.00 -0.58 -8.92
C ALA A 150 15.04 0.56 -8.58
N LEU A 151 14.22 0.94 -9.57
CA LEU A 151 13.09 1.83 -9.33
C LEU A 151 11.93 1.01 -8.78
N MET A 152 11.66 1.16 -7.50
CA MET A 152 10.67 0.41 -6.75
C MET A 152 9.51 1.33 -6.39
N LEU A 153 8.33 1.04 -6.94
CA LEU A 153 7.12 1.84 -6.76
C LEU A 153 6.10 1.10 -5.90
N ASN A 154 5.67 1.71 -4.79
CA ASN A 154 4.63 1.18 -3.88
C ASN A 154 4.73 -0.34 -3.67
N ASN A 155 5.80 -0.80 -3.04
CA ASN A 155 5.98 -2.21 -2.72
C ASN A 155 5.49 -2.49 -1.31
N LEU A 156 4.98 -3.70 -1.11
CA LEU A 156 4.61 -4.20 0.20
C LEU A 156 5.27 -5.57 0.38
N PHE A 157 6.24 -5.62 1.29
CA PHE A 157 6.94 -6.85 1.65
C PHE A 157 6.60 -7.21 3.09
N GLY A 158 5.75 -8.23 3.27
CA GLY A 158 5.14 -8.50 4.56
C GLY A 158 4.34 -7.29 5.05
N THR A 159 4.74 -6.72 6.18
CA THR A 159 4.13 -5.51 6.75
C THR A 159 4.86 -4.23 6.36
N LYS A 160 5.88 -4.28 5.50
CA LYS A 160 6.70 -3.10 5.18
C LYS A 160 6.29 -2.49 3.86
N PHE A 161 5.75 -1.29 3.91
CA PHE A 161 5.43 -0.50 2.73
C PHE A 161 6.62 0.37 2.33
N GLY A 162 7.11 0.23 1.10
CA GLY A 162 8.33 0.90 0.69
C GLY A 162 8.40 1.30 -0.78
N CYS A 163 9.31 2.22 -1.06
CA CYS A 163 9.53 2.77 -2.39
C CYS A 163 10.91 3.40 -2.51
N THR A 164 11.37 3.61 -3.75
CA THR A 164 12.56 4.41 -4.03
C THR A 164 12.31 5.88 -3.65
N MET A 165 13.19 6.41 -2.83
CA MET A 165 13.17 7.79 -2.34
C MET A 165 13.87 8.72 -3.35
N ALA A 166 13.73 10.04 -3.15
CA ALA A 166 14.35 11.03 -4.04
C ALA A 166 15.89 10.96 -4.07
N ASP A 167 16.51 10.44 -3.01
CA ASP A 167 17.95 10.20 -2.92
C ASP A 167 18.40 8.90 -3.63
N GLY A 168 17.47 8.16 -4.24
CA GLY A 168 17.72 6.94 -4.99
C GLY A 168 17.84 5.67 -4.14
N TYR A 169 17.83 5.80 -2.81
CA TYR A 169 17.76 4.65 -1.90
C TYR A 169 16.34 4.11 -1.81
N TYR A 170 16.22 2.82 -1.51
CA TYR A 170 14.94 2.24 -1.11
C TYR A 170 14.69 2.55 0.37
N GLY A 171 13.52 3.13 0.66
CA GLY A 171 13.05 3.37 2.03
C GLY A 171 11.76 2.61 2.28
N GLU A 172 11.51 2.31 3.55
CA GLU A 172 10.34 1.53 3.97
C GLU A 172 9.77 2.01 5.30
N VAL A 173 8.47 1.80 5.48
CA VAL A 173 7.73 2.07 6.70
C VAL A 173 6.99 0.80 7.08
N ASP A 174 7.17 0.36 8.33
CA ASP A 174 6.41 -0.76 8.87
C ASP A 174 4.97 -0.31 9.18
N ILE A 175 4.00 -1.00 8.59
CA ILE A 175 2.57 -0.76 8.73
C ILE A 175 1.88 -1.91 9.49
N SER A 176 2.65 -2.63 10.30
CA SER A 176 2.19 -3.73 11.15
C SER A 176 1.25 -3.27 12.26
N THR A 177 0.59 -4.25 12.87
CA THR A 177 -0.19 -4.08 14.10
C THR A 177 0.65 -3.57 15.27
N GLU A 178 1.92 -3.97 15.33
CA GLU A 178 2.89 -3.55 16.32
C GLU A 178 3.22 -2.06 16.16
N SER A 179 3.40 -1.61 14.92
CA SER A 179 3.58 -0.19 14.61
C SER A 179 2.34 0.65 14.95
N LEU A 180 1.14 0.11 14.71
CA LEU A 180 -0.10 0.73 15.16
C LEU A 180 -0.18 0.83 16.70
N ALA A 181 0.19 -0.22 17.42
CA ALA A 181 0.20 -0.21 18.89
C ALA A 181 1.20 0.81 19.46
N LYS A 182 2.38 0.95 18.84
CA LYS A 182 3.35 2.00 19.18
C LYS A 182 2.74 3.39 19.01
N LEU A 183 2.06 3.63 17.88
CA LEU A 183 1.40 4.90 17.60
C LEU A 183 0.29 5.20 18.61
N GLN A 184 -0.57 4.23 18.91
CA GLN A 184 -1.62 4.37 19.92
C GLN A 184 -1.05 4.76 21.29
N ASN A 185 -0.02 4.05 21.76
CA ASN A 185 0.64 4.35 23.03
C ASN A 185 1.26 5.75 23.02
N LEU A 186 1.90 6.14 21.92
CA LEU A 186 2.48 7.47 21.76
C LEU A 186 1.41 8.56 21.85
N ILE A 187 0.28 8.41 21.15
CA ILE A 187 -0.85 9.34 21.24
C ILE A 187 -1.37 9.41 22.67
N GLN A 188 -1.56 8.28 23.35
CA GLN A 188 -2.02 8.28 24.73
C GLN A 188 -1.05 9.01 25.66
N LYS A 189 0.27 8.85 25.47
CA LYS A 189 1.29 9.59 26.24
C LYS A 189 1.22 11.10 25.98
N VAL A 190 0.88 11.52 24.76
CA VAL A 190 0.65 12.94 24.44
C VAL A 190 -0.55 13.45 25.21
N PHE A 191 -1.69 12.77 25.15
CA PHE A 191 -2.88 13.14 25.93
C PHE A 191 -2.57 13.22 27.44
N ASN A 192 -1.89 12.22 27.99
CA ASN A 192 -1.54 12.18 29.41
C ASN A 192 -0.52 13.24 29.83
N SER A 193 0.15 13.91 28.89
CA SER A 193 1.12 14.97 29.20
C SER A 193 0.45 16.30 29.56
N PHE A 194 -0.83 16.48 29.20
CA PHE A 194 -1.58 17.70 29.50
C PHE A 194 -2.34 17.60 30.82
N SER A 195 -2.38 18.71 31.55
CA SER A 195 -3.30 18.91 32.66
C SER A 195 -4.65 19.35 32.10
N TRP A 196 -5.55 18.39 31.89
CA TRP A 196 -6.88 18.67 31.34
C TRP A 196 -7.76 19.40 32.36
N GLU A 197 -8.29 20.56 31.97
CA GLU A 197 -9.30 21.29 32.73
C GLU A 197 -10.67 21.15 32.07
N GLY A 198 -11.72 20.95 32.87
CA GLY A 198 -13.07 20.78 32.37
C GLY A 198 -14.10 20.60 33.50
N PRO A 199 -15.40 20.71 33.18
CA PRO A 199 -16.46 20.46 34.16
C PRO A 199 -16.40 19.02 34.65
N LYS A 200 -16.74 18.80 35.93
CA LYS A 200 -16.82 17.46 36.51
C LYS A 200 -17.86 16.63 35.74
N GLN A 201 -17.49 15.42 35.35
CA GLN A 201 -18.39 14.44 34.71
C GLN A 201 -18.35 13.11 35.47
N HIS A 202 -19.47 12.39 35.49
CA HIS A 202 -19.59 11.05 36.07
C HIS A 202 -19.63 9.98 34.95
N LEU A 203 -19.10 8.78 35.22
CA LEU A 203 -19.07 7.63 34.31
C LEU A 203 -19.97 6.49 34.85
N PRO A 204 -20.54 5.59 34.01
CA PRO A 204 -20.49 5.61 32.55
C PRO A 204 -21.65 6.41 31.95
N ARG A 205 -21.46 6.81 30.69
CA ARG A 205 -22.52 7.35 29.83
C ARG A 205 -23.38 6.25 29.25
#